data_AF-A0A0A9G7I1-F1
#
_entry.id   AF-A0A0A9G7I1-F1
#
_cell.length_a   1.000
_cell.length_b   1.000
_cell.length_c   1.000
_cell.angle_alpha   90.00
_cell.angle_beta   90.00
_cell.angle_gamma   90.00
#
_symmetry.space_group_name_H-M   'P 1'
#
loop_
_entity.id
_entity.type
_entity.pdbx_description
1 polymer ?
#
loop_
_entity_poly.entity_id
_entity_poly.type
_entity_poly.pdbx_seq_one_letter_code
_entity_poly.pdbx_strand_id
1 'polypeptide(L)'
;MGAEYRPDWTSDCTLLVCAFANTPKFRQVQSDNGTIISKDWISESHRQRKLVDTEPYLMYAGKPWRKNKELVESDQDQKKARKEHQKQVERSHINSSASAAVEAGHLDSASKQLSPSRIKQWAMDDLAQTVSWLESQEEKSQVN
;
A
#
# COMPACT_ATOMS: atom_id res chain seq x y z
N MET A 1 -7.13 15.91 -13.72
CA MET A 1 -7.45 14.87 -12.70
C MET A 1 -8.95 14.63 -12.54
N GLY A 2 -9.83 15.41 -13.18
CA GLY A 2 -11.27 15.11 -13.21
C GLY A 2 -12.00 15.29 -11.88
N ALA A 3 -11.40 15.99 -10.92
CA ALA A 3 -12.03 16.31 -9.64
C ALA A 3 -12.66 17.71 -9.70
N GLU A 4 -13.76 17.87 -8.97
CA GLU A 4 -14.40 19.17 -8.77
C GLU A 4 -13.91 19.79 -7.46
N TYR A 5 -13.64 21.09 -7.48
CA TYR A 5 -13.21 21.84 -6.30
C TYR A 5 -14.38 22.63 -5.72
N ARG A 6 -14.55 22.55 -4.40
CA ARG A 6 -15.49 23.35 -3.63
C ARG A 6 -14.77 24.11 -2.52
N PRO A 7 -15.01 25.43 -2.37
CA PRO A 7 -14.43 26.21 -1.27
C PRO A 7 -15.09 25.85 0.07
N ASP A 8 -16.36 25.48 0.07
CA ASP A 8 -17.12 25.07 1.26
C ASP A 8 -17.28 23.56 1.34
N TRP A 9 -17.53 23.03 2.54
CA TRP A 9 -17.83 21.61 2.72
C TRP A 9 -19.34 21.39 2.61
N THR A 10 -19.74 20.61 1.62
CA THR A 10 -21.12 20.28 1.28
C THR A 10 -21.26 18.77 1.11
N SER A 11 -22.49 18.26 1.01
CA SER A 11 -22.75 16.81 0.92
C SER A 11 -22.28 16.15 -0.38
N ASP A 12 -21.97 16.93 -1.42
CA ASP A 12 -21.34 16.48 -2.66
C ASP A 12 -19.80 16.34 -2.53
N CYS A 13 -19.20 16.90 -1.46
CA CYS A 13 -17.78 16.78 -1.22
C CYS A 13 -17.41 15.39 -0.69
N THR A 14 -16.37 14.79 -1.27
CA THR A 14 -15.90 13.44 -0.92
C THR A 14 -14.63 13.46 -0.07
N LEU A 15 -13.83 14.51 -0.18
CA LEU A 15 -12.47 14.58 0.36
C LEU A 15 -12.10 16.02 0.72
N LEU A 16 -11.59 16.24 1.91
CA LEU A 16 -10.98 17.51 2.30
C LEU A 16 -9.47 17.43 2.16
N VAL A 17 -8.90 18.32 1.36
CA VAL A 17 -7.45 18.59 1.36
C VAL A 17 -7.16 19.64 2.42
N CYS A 18 -6.35 19.29 3.42
CA CYS A 18 -6.03 20.15 4.54
C CYS A 18 -4.53 20.40 4.65
N ALA A 19 -4.15 21.62 5.03
CA ALA A 19 -2.76 21.99 5.29
C ALA A 19 -2.35 21.77 6.76
N PHE A 20 -3.31 21.85 7.69
CA PHE A 20 -3.06 21.78 9.13
C PHE A 20 -4.17 21.00 9.83
N ALA A 21 -3.82 20.23 10.86
CA ALA A 21 -4.81 19.54 11.68
C ALA A 21 -5.64 20.54 12.52
N ASN A 22 -6.81 20.11 13.00
CA ASN A 22 -7.66 20.83 13.96
C ASN A 22 -8.20 22.21 13.54
N THR A 23 -8.20 22.52 12.23
CA THR A 23 -8.92 23.70 11.73
C THR A 23 -10.44 23.57 11.97
N PRO A 24 -11.21 24.68 12.03
CA PRO A 24 -12.67 24.59 12.13
C PRO A 24 -13.29 23.71 11.04
N LYS A 25 -12.78 23.83 9.81
CA LYS A 25 -13.20 23.00 8.67
C LYS A 25 -12.82 21.53 8.85
N PHE A 26 -11.64 21.23 9.39
CA PHE A 26 -11.26 19.85 9.74
C PHE A 26 -12.28 19.21 10.68
N ARG A 27 -12.66 19.92 11.75
CA ARG A 27 -13.63 19.41 12.73
C ARG A 27 -15.02 19.22 12.12
N GLN A 28 -15.46 20.14 11.28
CA GLN A 28 -16.71 19.98 10.53
C GLN A 28 -16.71 18.70 9.70
N VAL A 29 -15.68 18.50 8.87
CA VAL A 29 -15.57 17.31 8.01
C VAL A 29 -15.46 16.03 8.83
N GLN A 30 -14.74 16.08 9.95
CA GLN A 30 -14.63 14.95 10.87
C GLN A 30 -16.00 14.57 11.46
N SER A 31 -16.81 15.56 11.89
CA SER A 31 -18.17 15.34 12.37
C SER A 31 -19.10 14.78 11.29
N ASP A 32 -18.90 15.17 10.03
CA ASP A 32 -19.64 14.63 8.88
C ASP A 32 -19.10 13.27 8.42
N ASN A 33 -18.13 12.70 9.14
CA ASN A 33 -17.37 11.50 8.78
C ASN A 33 -16.79 11.57 7.35
N GLY A 34 -16.32 12.73 6.90
CA GLY A 34 -15.61 12.86 5.62
C GLY A 34 -14.15 12.42 5.73
N THR A 35 -13.55 12.06 4.60
CA THR A 35 -12.10 11.76 4.55
C THR A 35 -11.29 13.05 4.47
N ILE A 36 -10.19 13.12 5.22
CA ILE A 36 -9.29 14.27 5.23
C ILE A 36 -7.87 13.82 4.89
N ILE A 37 -7.24 14.49 3.95
CA ILE A 37 -5.88 14.22 3.48
C ILE A 37 -5.00 15.47 3.51
N SER A 38 -3.68 15.27 3.48
CA SER A 38 -2.73 16.36 3.35
C SER A 38 -2.67 16.93 1.93
N LYS A 39 -2.20 18.18 1.81
CA LYS A 39 -1.95 18.84 0.51
C LYS A 39 -0.93 18.12 -0.38
N ASP A 40 -0.11 17.26 0.20
CA ASP A 40 0.98 16.63 -0.53
C ASP A 40 0.43 15.60 -1.53
N TRP A 41 -0.71 14.98 -1.22
CA TRP A 41 -1.40 14.07 -2.13
C TRP A 41 -1.77 14.73 -3.45
N ILE A 42 -2.37 15.93 -3.41
CA ILE A 42 -2.77 16.62 -4.65
C ILE A 42 -1.54 17.05 -5.46
N SER A 43 -0.46 17.44 -4.78
CA SER A 43 0.81 17.81 -5.39
C SER A 43 1.45 16.62 -6.10
N GLU A 44 1.45 15.46 -5.44
CA GLU A 44 2.03 14.22 -5.95
C GLU A 44 1.20 13.62 -7.09
N SER A 45 -0.12 13.57 -6.93
CA SER A 45 -1.08 13.14 -7.96
C SER A 45 -0.93 13.98 -9.23
N HIS A 46 -0.75 15.30 -9.08
CA HIS A 46 -0.50 16.20 -10.18
C HIS A 46 0.87 15.94 -10.86
N ARG A 47 1.92 15.70 -10.06
CA ARG A 47 3.28 15.40 -10.55
C ARG A 47 3.32 14.11 -11.36
N GLN A 48 2.68 13.05 -10.87
CA GLN A 48 2.62 11.75 -11.54
C GLN A 48 1.60 11.69 -12.68
N ARG A 49 0.74 12.72 -12.82
CA ARG A 49 -0.42 12.73 -13.75
C ARG A 49 -1.33 11.50 -13.58
N LYS A 50 -1.28 10.88 -12.40
CA LYS A 50 -2.01 9.66 -12.02
C LYS A 50 -2.62 9.89 -10.66
N LEU A 51 -3.77 9.26 -10.44
CA LEU A 51 -4.38 9.21 -9.13
C LEU A 51 -3.59 8.26 -8.22
N VAL A 52 -2.80 8.83 -7.33
CA VAL A 52 -2.00 8.11 -6.34
C VAL A 52 -2.85 7.72 -5.13
N ASP A 53 -2.36 6.75 -4.34
CA ASP A 53 -3.06 6.27 -3.15
C ASP A 53 -3.21 7.37 -2.11
N THR A 54 -4.38 7.43 -1.49
CA THR A 54 -4.69 8.43 -0.46
C THR A 54 -4.19 8.03 0.92
N GLU A 55 -3.98 6.73 1.17
CA GLU A 55 -3.65 6.19 2.49
C GLU A 55 -2.39 6.81 3.13
N PRO A 56 -1.27 7.01 2.40
CA PRO A 56 -0.07 7.61 2.97
C PRO A 56 -0.25 9.08 3.39
N TYR A 57 -1.31 9.72 2.91
CA TYR A 57 -1.59 11.14 3.10
C TYR A 57 -2.83 11.38 3.97
N LEU A 58 -3.41 10.33 4.54
CA LEU A 58 -4.59 10.44 5.42
C LEU A 58 -4.25 11.20 6.69
N MET A 59 -5.03 12.24 6.96
CA MET A 59 -5.06 12.91 8.26
C MET A 59 -6.22 12.39 9.12
N TYR A 60 -7.32 11.99 8.49
CA TYR A 60 -8.46 11.37 9.14
C TYR A 60 -9.19 10.44 8.16
N ALA A 61 -9.36 9.18 8.57
CA ALA A 61 -10.10 8.18 7.81
C ALA A 61 -11.59 8.28 8.14
N GLY A 62 -12.35 8.80 7.18
CA GLY A 62 -13.82 8.88 7.25
C GLY A 62 -14.47 7.91 6.28
N LYS A 63 -15.59 8.34 5.68
CA LYS A 63 -16.27 7.65 4.59
C LYS A 63 -15.29 7.51 3.41
N PRO A 64 -15.13 6.30 2.86
CA PRO A 64 -14.22 6.10 1.75
C PRO A 64 -14.66 6.98 0.58
N TRP A 65 -13.76 7.83 0.11
CA TRP A 65 -14.06 8.76 -0.98
C TRP A 65 -14.27 8.04 -2.33
N ARG A 66 -13.94 6.74 -2.39
CA ARG A 66 -14.03 5.86 -3.56
C ARG A 66 -14.54 4.47 -3.15
N LYS A 67 -15.37 3.87 -4.00
CA LYS A 67 -15.69 2.43 -3.95
C LYS A 67 -14.61 1.72 -4.77
N ASN A 68 -13.76 0.88 -4.15
CA ASN A 68 -12.62 0.25 -4.81
C ASN A 68 -13.03 -0.46 -6.11
N LYS A 69 -12.50 0.01 -7.25
CA LYS A 69 -12.13 -0.86 -8.37
C LYS A 69 -10.62 -1.03 -8.24
N GLU A 70 -10.22 -2.28 -7.99
CA GLU A 70 -8.88 -2.83 -8.05
C GLU A 70 -7.87 -1.95 -8.81
N LEU A 71 -6.83 -1.51 -8.10
CA LEU A 71 -5.71 -0.79 -8.65
C LEU A 71 -4.92 -1.79 -9.53
N VAL A 72 -5.23 -1.82 -10.83
CA VAL A 72 -4.37 -2.45 -11.83
C VAL A 72 -3.07 -1.66 -11.84
N GLU A 73 -2.03 -2.27 -11.29
CA GLU A 73 -0.63 -1.92 -11.52
C GLU A 73 -0.37 -2.07 -13.03
N SER A 74 -0.27 -0.94 -13.73
CA SER A 74 0.28 -0.91 -15.08
C SER A 74 1.81 -0.89 -14.95
N ASP A 75 2.37 -2.09 -14.82
CA ASP A 75 3.75 -2.38 -15.18
C ASP A 75 3.94 -2.08 -16.68
N GLN A 76 4.74 -1.05 -17.01
CA GLN A 76 5.31 -0.93 -18.35
C GLN A 76 6.82 -0.70 -18.24
N ASP A 77 7.52 -1.83 -18.25
CA ASP A 77 8.87 -1.97 -18.78
C ASP A 77 8.90 -1.51 -20.25
N GLN A 78 9.66 -0.45 -20.56
CA GLN A 78 10.23 -0.26 -21.89
C GLN A 78 11.70 0.13 -21.79
N LYS A 79 12.52 -0.90 -21.98
CA LYS A 79 13.95 -0.89 -22.24
C LYS A 79 14.25 -0.43 -23.69
N LYS A 80 15.43 0.20 -23.86
CA LYS A 80 16.24 0.46 -25.09
C LYS A 80 16.08 1.85 -25.72
N ALA A 81 17.11 2.55 -26.19
CA ALA A 81 18.56 2.35 -26.25
C ALA A 81 19.27 3.65 -26.70
N ARG A 82 20.51 3.88 -26.25
CA ARG A 82 21.58 4.63 -26.96
C ARG A 82 22.91 4.32 -26.25
N LYS A 83 23.76 3.40 -26.74
CA LYS A 83 24.94 3.62 -27.64
C LYS A 83 25.89 4.73 -27.11
N GLU A 84 27.21 4.58 -26.93
CA GLU A 84 28.23 3.62 -27.38
C GLU A 84 29.63 4.10 -26.87
N HIS A 85 30.65 3.22 -26.93
CA HIS A 85 32.12 3.44 -26.78
C HIS A 85 32.64 3.53 -25.32
N GLN A 86 33.76 2.92 -24.89
CA GLN A 86 34.99 2.53 -25.59
C GLN A 86 35.81 1.50 -24.76
N LYS A 87 36.46 0.60 -25.49
CA LYS A 87 37.55 -0.35 -25.19
C LYS A 87 38.55 0.06 -24.08
N GLN A 88 39.13 -0.91 -23.35
CA GLN A 88 40.54 -1.36 -23.46
C GLN A 88 41.21 -1.75 -22.11
N VAL A 89 42.08 -2.79 -22.18
CA VAL A 89 43.28 -3.10 -21.34
C VAL A 89 43.01 -3.63 -19.92
N GLU A 90 43.71 -4.60 -19.33
CA GLU A 90 44.77 -5.56 -19.69
C GLU A 90 45.14 -6.26 -18.36
N ARG A 91 45.41 -7.59 -18.36
CA ARG A 91 46.35 -8.33 -17.46
C ARG A 91 46.18 -8.27 -15.92
N SER A 92 46.52 -9.26 -15.10
CA SER A 92 46.94 -10.67 -15.19
C SER A 92 46.98 -11.22 -13.74
N HIS A 93 47.00 -12.56 -13.59
CA HIS A 93 47.75 -13.35 -12.57
C HIS A 93 47.35 -13.12 -11.07
N ILE A 94 47.27 -14.05 -10.12
CA ILE A 94 47.65 -15.45 -9.91
C ILE A 94 47.00 -15.89 -8.56
N ASN A 95 46.45 -17.10 -8.55
CA ASN A 95 46.62 -18.18 -7.57
C ASN A 95 46.31 -18.02 -6.06
N SER A 96 45.59 -19.04 -5.57
CA SER A 96 45.78 -19.79 -4.31
C SER A 96 44.93 -19.46 -3.08
N SER A 97 44.03 -20.39 -2.80
CA SER A 97 43.99 -21.25 -1.59
C SER A 97 43.17 -20.83 -0.36
N ALA A 98 42.34 -21.82 0.04
CA ALA A 98 41.95 -22.24 1.39
C ALA A 98 40.87 -21.47 2.18
N SER A 99 39.75 -22.18 2.34
CA SER A 99 39.01 -22.49 3.58
C SER A 99 38.75 -21.40 4.62
N ALA A 100 37.46 -21.12 4.86
CA ALA A 100 36.88 -21.22 6.21
C ALA A 100 35.34 -21.13 6.11
N ALA A 101 34.67 -22.19 6.56
CA ALA A 101 33.28 -22.12 6.98
C ALA A 101 33.23 -21.46 8.35
N VAL A 102 32.31 -20.50 8.56
CA VAL A 102 31.57 -20.30 9.81
C VAL A 102 30.38 -19.38 9.54
N GLU A 103 29.40 -19.59 10.40
CA GLU A 103 27.98 -19.27 10.34
C GLU A 103 27.69 -17.85 10.88
N ALA A 104 26.39 -17.50 10.85
CA ALA A 104 25.73 -16.42 11.58
C ALA A 104 25.88 -14.96 11.06
N GLY A 105 24.80 -14.53 10.42
CA GLY A 105 24.00 -13.41 10.95
C GLY A 105 24.35 -12.01 10.45
N HIS A 106 23.68 -11.56 9.39
CA HIS A 106 23.42 -10.14 9.17
C HIS A 106 22.16 -9.94 8.31
N LEU A 107 21.33 -8.99 8.76
CA LEU A 107 20.37 -8.12 8.06
C LEU A 107 18.91 -8.28 8.48
N ASP A 108 18.61 -7.58 9.57
CA ASP A 108 17.78 -6.36 9.59
C ASP A 108 16.97 -5.99 8.33
N SER A 109 15.91 -5.22 8.61
CA SER A 109 15.10 -4.44 7.67
C SER A 109 13.77 -5.05 7.22
N ALA A 110 12.78 -4.69 8.03
CA ALA A 110 11.36 -4.66 7.76
C ALA A 110 10.97 -4.41 6.29
N SER A 111 10.71 -5.49 5.56
CA SER A 111 9.73 -5.53 4.50
C SER A 111 9.19 -6.96 4.40
N LYS A 112 8.37 -7.36 5.38
CA LYS A 112 7.54 -8.56 5.22
C LYS A 112 6.48 -8.23 4.17
N GLN A 113 6.90 -8.32 2.91
CA GLN A 113 6.03 -8.46 1.76
C GLN A 113 4.97 -9.50 2.13
N LEU A 114 3.74 -9.02 2.30
CA LEU A 114 2.57 -9.88 2.47
C LEU A 114 2.41 -10.61 1.14
N SER A 115 3.04 -11.78 1.01
CA SER A 115 2.99 -12.53 -0.23
C SER A 115 1.53 -12.92 -0.50
N PRO A 116 1.08 -12.89 -1.77
CA PRO A 116 -0.26 -13.35 -2.12
C PRO A 116 -0.56 -14.76 -1.58
N SER A 117 0.46 -15.63 -1.53
CA SER A 117 0.38 -16.97 -0.94
C SER A 117 0.05 -16.96 0.55
N ARG A 118 0.59 -16.01 1.32
CA ARG A 118 0.34 -15.88 2.76
C ARG A 118 -1.07 -15.35 3.05
N ILE A 119 -1.55 -14.41 2.24
CA ILE A 119 -2.91 -13.89 2.31
C ILE A 119 -3.92 -15.00 2.00
N LYS A 120 -3.66 -15.77 0.93
CA LYS A 120 -4.51 -16.91 0.56
C LYS A 120 -4.58 -17.96 1.66
N GLN A 121 -3.44 -18.29 2.28
CA GLN A 121 -3.40 -19.24 3.39
C GLN A 121 -4.23 -18.75 4.57
N TRP A 122 -4.07 -17.48 4.96
CA TRP A 122 -4.86 -16.88 6.03
C TRP A 122 -6.37 -16.94 5.76
N ALA A 123 -6.80 -16.62 4.55
CA ALA A 123 -8.22 -16.69 4.18
C ALA A 123 -8.77 -18.12 4.24
N MET A 124 -7.97 -19.12 3.88
CA MET A 124 -8.36 -20.53 4.00
C MET A 124 -8.47 -20.97 5.46
N ASP A 125 -7.50 -20.58 6.30
CA ASP A 125 -7.47 -20.93 7.72
C ASP A 125 -8.64 -20.28 8.48
N ASP A 126 -8.95 -19.01 8.18
CA ASP A 126 -10.09 -18.27 8.75
C ASP A 126 -11.44 -18.90 8.39
N LEU A 127 -11.60 -19.31 7.12
CA LEU A 127 -12.80 -20.02 6.67
C LEU A 127 -12.95 -21.38 7.38
N ALA A 128 -11.86 -22.15 7.50
CA ALA A 128 -11.88 -23.44 8.19
C ALA A 128 -12.26 -23.29 9.67
N GLN A 129 -11.72 -22.26 10.34
CA GLN A 129 -12.08 -21.93 11.72
C GLN A 129 -13.55 -21.55 11.86
N THR A 130 -14.08 -20.77 10.91
CA THR A 130 -15.49 -20.37 10.89
C THR A 130 -16.42 -21.59 10.72
N VAL A 131 -16.09 -22.51 9.80
CA VAL A 131 -16.86 -23.74 9.59
C VAL A 131 -16.82 -24.63 10.84
N SER A 132 -15.64 -24.84 11.43
CA SER A 132 -15.49 -25.64 12.66
C SER A 132 -16.27 -25.05 13.84
N TRP A 133 -16.28 -23.71 13.98
CA TRP A 133 -17.06 -23.04 15.01
C TRP A 133 -18.57 -23.24 14.83
N LEU A 134 -19.08 -23.18 13.59
CA LEU A 134 -20.49 -23.41 13.28
C LEU A 134 -20.91 -24.86 13.56
N GLU A 135 -20.11 -25.84 13.17
CA GLU A 135 -20.38 -27.25 13.46
C GLU A 135 -20.42 -27.52 14.98
N SER A 136 -19.55 -26.85 15.74
CA SER A 136 -19.54 -26.94 17.21
C SER A 136 -20.78 -26.34 17.88
N GLN A 137 -21.49 -25.41 17.23
CA GLN A 137 -22.77 -24.89 17.73
C GLN A 137 -23.93 -25.87 17.47
N GLU A 138 -23.87 -26.62 16.37
CA GLU A 138 -24.87 -27.63 16.03
C GLU A 138 -24.82 -28.84 16.96
N GLU A 139 -23.62 -29.28 17.37
CA GLU A 139 -23.44 -30.38 18.32
C GLU A 139 -24.03 -30.04 19.71
N LYS A 140 -23.88 -28.80 20.17
CA LYS A 140 -24.33 -28.36 21.50
C LYS A 140 -25.87 -28.30 21.65
N SER A 141 -26.60 -28.41 20.55
CA SER A 141 -28.08 -28.40 20.56
C SER A 141 -28.70 -29.81 20.58
N GLN A 142 -27.90 -30.88 20.55
CA GLN A 142 -28.39 -32.28 20.46
C GLN A 142 -28.22 -33.11 21.75
N VAL A 143 -27.75 -32.51 22.84
CA VAL A 143 -27.77 -33.17 24.17
C VAL A 143 -29.00 -32.67 24.95
N ASN A 144 -30.11 -33.39 24.77
CA ASN A 144 -31.30 -33.33 25.61
C ASN A 144 -31.16 -34.28 26.80
#